data_AF-A0A077X4W6-F1
#
_entry.id   AF-A0A077X4W6-F1
#
_cell.length_a   1.000
_cell.length_b   1.000
_cell.length_c   1.000
_cell.angle_alpha   90.00
_cell.angle_beta   90.00
_cell.angle_gamma   90.00
#
_symmetry.space_group_name_H-M   'P 1'
#
loop_
_entity.id
_entity.type
_entity.pdbx_description
1 polymer ?
#
loop_
_entity_poly.entity_id
_entity_poly.type
_entity_poly.pdbx_seq_one_letter_code
_entity_poly.pdbx_strand_id
1 'polypeptide(L)'
;MKSASIREELEAITSSYDYGIVPGSATAFHLDEAMGFGRVDLTLLEGVMVIIEVNQQGYKVVSQSALFCGPAAEQATKTIEGYMDQPFETVENLLMTISPLFAERFRQVLCQKLDNINNQSSTSSITPAQQSEDFTASTFHDFNSVLPSSSSAPLPQQSQELYPTSHSFLHQHPTMFE
;
A
#
# COMPACT_ATOMS: atom_id res chain seq x y z
N MET A 1 4.81 24.73 -13.32
CA MET A 1 4.80 23.83 -12.15
C MET A 1 5.98 24.25 -11.29
N LYS A 2 5.80 24.50 -9.99
CA LYS A 2 6.92 24.81 -9.09
C LYS A 2 7.79 23.56 -9.03
N SER A 3 9.05 23.63 -9.44
CA SER A 3 10.03 22.59 -9.16
C SER A 3 10.19 22.55 -7.65
N ALA A 4 9.62 21.55 -6.99
CA ALA A 4 9.93 21.30 -5.59
C ALA A 4 11.45 21.10 -5.48
N SER A 5 12.03 21.56 -4.38
CA SER A 5 13.45 21.31 -4.14
C SER A 5 13.70 19.80 -3.97
N ILE A 6 14.89 19.31 -4.30
CA ILE A 6 15.26 17.90 -4.07
C ILE A 6 15.00 17.48 -2.61
N ARG A 7 15.20 18.41 -1.67
CA ARG A 7 14.90 18.20 -0.26
C ARG A 7 13.40 17.95 0.00
N GLU A 8 12.52 18.75 -0.60
CA GLU A 8 11.07 18.55 -0.49
C GLU A 8 10.64 17.22 -1.11
N GLU A 9 11.23 16.82 -2.24
CA GLU A 9 10.97 15.52 -2.87
C GLU A 9 11.41 14.35 -1.97
N LEU A 10 12.60 14.43 -1.38
CA LEU A 10 13.07 13.42 -0.42
C LEU A 10 12.13 13.30 0.79
N GLU A 11 11.73 14.43 1.36
CA GLU A 11 10.79 14.46 2.49
C GLU A 11 9.43 13.86 2.09
N ALA A 12 8.92 14.24 0.93
CA ALA A 12 7.67 13.67 0.39
C ALA A 12 7.77 12.15 0.25
N ILE A 13 8.90 11.61 -0.23
CA ILE A 13 9.10 10.16 -0.34
C ILE A 13 9.05 9.49 1.03
N THR A 14 9.71 10.09 2.03
CA THR A 14 9.78 9.48 3.37
C THR A 14 8.43 9.37 4.07
N SER A 15 7.44 10.20 3.72
CA SER A 15 6.12 10.19 4.38
C SER A 15 4.97 9.68 3.51
N SER A 16 5.08 9.75 2.17
CA SER A 16 3.91 9.55 1.29
C SER A 16 3.61 8.10 0.96
N TYR A 17 4.58 7.19 1.10
CA TYR A 17 4.49 5.82 0.59
C TYR A 17 4.38 4.73 1.65
N ASP A 18 4.27 5.08 2.94
CA ASP A 18 4.21 4.14 4.07
C ASP A 18 3.13 3.05 3.93
N TYR A 19 2.07 3.27 3.14
CA TYR A 19 1.03 2.28 2.89
C TYR A 19 1.45 1.12 1.97
N GLY A 20 2.51 1.31 1.18
CA GLY A 20 2.97 0.37 0.14
C GLY A 20 4.40 -0.12 0.35
N ILE A 21 5.09 0.36 1.37
CA ILE A 21 6.44 -0.07 1.78
C ILE A 21 6.41 -0.53 3.24
N VAL A 22 7.52 -1.02 3.78
CA VAL A 22 7.63 -1.26 5.23
C VAL A 22 7.50 0.10 5.96
N PRO A 23 6.51 0.30 6.84
CA PRO A 23 6.27 1.60 7.47
C PRO A 23 7.48 2.10 8.24
N GLY A 24 7.85 3.37 8.04
CA GLY A 24 9.00 3.99 8.70
C GLY A 24 10.36 3.47 8.23
N SER A 25 10.42 2.70 7.13
CA SER A 25 11.69 2.25 6.54
C SER A 25 12.34 3.27 5.62
N ALA A 26 11.60 4.26 5.12
CA ALA A 26 12.12 5.25 4.19
C ALA A 26 12.95 6.31 4.92
N THR A 27 14.23 6.44 4.57
CA THR A 27 15.12 7.46 5.15
C THR A 27 15.95 8.15 4.07
N ALA A 28 15.97 9.49 4.08
CA ALA A 28 16.88 10.24 3.23
C ALA A 28 18.27 10.28 3.91
N PHE A 29 19.29 9.72 3.26
CA PHE A 29 20.64 9.63 3.84
C PHE A 29 21.72 10.38 3.06
N HIS A 30 21.42 10.86 1.85
CA HIS A 30 22.34 11.69 1.06
C HIS A 30 21.59 12.83 0.38
N LEU A 31 22.13 14.05 0.48
CA LEU A 31 21.62 15.21 -0.21
C LEU A 31 22.83 16.03 -0.69
N ASP A 32 22.93 16.19 -2.01
CA ASP A 32 23.87 17.08 -2.66
C ASP A 32 23.09 18.13 -3.45
N GLU A 33 22.87 19.29 -2.82
CA GLU A 33 22.17 20.41 -3.46
C GLU A 33 23.00 21.05 -4.57
N ALA A 34 24.33 20.94 -4.54
CA ALA A 34 25.21 21.51 -5.56
C ALA A 34 25.16 20.72 -6.86
N MET A 35 25.10 19.38 -6.76
CA MET A 35 24.91 18.49 -7.90
C MET A 35 23.43 18.25 -8.24
N GLY A 36 22.51 18.66 -7.36
CA GLY A 36 21.07 18.55 -7.58
C GLY A 36 20.55 17.10 -7.54
N PHE A 37 21.12 16.27 -6.66
CA PHE A 37 20.60 14.93 -6.41
C PHE A 37 20.57 14.57 -4.93
N GLY A 38 19.75 13.58 -4.59
CA GLY A 38 19.62 13.03 -3.26
C GLY A 38 19.45 11.52 -3.31
N ARG A 39 19.58 10.85 -2.17
CA ARG A 39 19.34 9.42 -2.03
C ARG A 39 18.49 9.12 -0.82
N VAL A 40 17.56 8.21 -1.05
CA VAL A 40 16.66 7.65 -0.04
C VAL A 40 16.82 6.14 -0.06
N ASP A 41 16.95 5.52 1.10
CA ASP A 41 16.77 4.08 1.24
C ASP A 41 15.34 3.80 1.72
N LEU A 42 14.76 2.72 1.25
CA LEU A 42 13.47 2.24 1.74
C LEU A 42 13.41 0.72 1.64
N THR A 43 12.52 0.10 2.40
CA THR A 43 12.32 -1.36 2.36
C THR A 43 10.96 -1.68 1.75
N LEU A 44 10.97 -2.45 0.67
CA LEU A 44 9.76 -2.95 0.02
C LEU A 44 9.07 -4.02 0.89
N LEU A 45 7.77 -4.20 0.70
CA LEU A 45 6.99 -5.22 1.42
C LEU A 45 7.46 -6.65 1.13
N GLU A 46 8.11 -6.86 -0.01
CA GLU A 46 8.74 -8.11 -0.41
C GLU A 46 10.04 -8.40 0.36
N GLY A 47 10.54 -7.47 1.18
CA GLY A 47 11.78 -7.66 1.94
C GLY A 47 13.05 -7.24 1.27
N VAL A 48 12.94 -6.41 0.25
CA VAL A 48 14.10 -5.91 -0.47
C VAL A 48 14.29 -4.45 -0.07
N MET A 49 15.45 -4.14 0.50
CA MET A 49 15.90 -2.77 0.67
C MET A 49 16.35 -2.25 -0.69
N VAL A 50 15.92 -1.05 -1.06
CA VAL A 50 16.36 -0.38 -2.28
C VAL A 50 16.87 1.01 -1.94
N ILE A 51 17.89 1.44 -2.67
CA ILE A 51 18.39 2.81 -2.65
C ILE A 51 17.93 3.48 -3.94
N ILE A 52 17.18 4.56 -3.79
CA ILE A 52 16.66 5.36 -4.89
C ILE A 52 17.46 6.67 -4.94
N GLU A 53 18.02 6.97 -6.10
CA GLU A 53 18.58 8.28 -6.40
C GLU A 53 17.47 9.17 -7.00
N VAL A 54 17.35 10.36 -6.43
CA VAL A 54 16.42 11.41 -6.84
C VAL A 54 17.24 12.52 -7.47
N ASN A 55 16.95 12.89 -8.72
CA ASN A 55 17.63 13.99 -9.41
C ASN A 55 16.67 14.69 -10.39
N GLN A 56 17.17 15.69 -11.11
CA GLN A 56 16.36 16.43 -12.09
C GLN A 56 15.85 15.60 -13.28
N GLN A 57 16.42 14.42 -13.53
CA GLN A 57 15.98 13.49 -14.58
C GLN A 57 14.90 12.52 -14.09
N GLY A 58 14.63 12.49 -12.78
CA GLY A 58 13.64 11.65 -12.14
C GLY A 58 14.24 10.73 -11.07
N TYR A 59 13.72 9.52 -11.02
CA TYR A 59 13.96 8.54 -9.95
C TYR A 59 14.57 7.27 -10.53
N LYS A 60 15.66 6.77 -9.96
CA LYS A 60 16.23 5.49 -10.39
C LYS A 60 16.73 4.70 -9.19
N VAL A 61 16.71 3.39 -9.31
CA VAL A 61 17.29 2.52 -8.28
C VAL A 61 18.77 2.36 -8.58
N VAL A 62 19.61 2.64 -7.57
CA VAL A 62 21.08 2.55 -7.67
C VAL A 62 21.66 1.37 -6.88
N SER A 63 20.88 0.80 -5.97
CA SER A 63 21.27 -0.38 -5.22
C SER A 63 20.05 -1.12 -4.69
N GLN A 64 20.20 -2.42 -4.47
CA GLN A 64 19.19 -3.26 -3.85
C GLN A 64 19.86 -4.32 -2.97
N SER A 65 19.17 -4.73 -1.90
CA SER A 65 19.62 -5.80 -1.01
C SER A 65 18.42 -6.54 -0.43
N ALA A 66 18.34 -7.85 -0.67
CA ALA A 66 17.33 -8.70 -0.03
C ALA A 66 17.66 -8.90 1.45
N LEU A 67 16.73 -8.53 2.33
CA LEU A 67 16.85 -8.64 3.79
C LEU A 67 16.49 -10.04 4.30
N PHE A 68 15.68 -10.77 3.54
CA PHE A 68 15.28 -12.13 3.86
C PHE A 68 15.21 -13.02 2.62
N CYS A 69 15.46 -14.31 2.84
CA CYS A 69 15.37 -15.32 1.79
C CYS A 69 13.93 -15.83 1.70
N GLY A 70 13.23 -15.46 0.63
CA GLY A 70 11.86 -15.89 0.37
C GLY A 70 11.49 -15.68 -1.10
N PRO A 71 10.49 -16.42 -1.62
CA PRO A 71 10.17 -16.40 -3.05
C PRO A 71 9.75 -15.01 -3.55
N ALA A 72 9.06 -14.23 -2.71
CA ALA A 72 8.68 -12.84 -3.04
C ALA A 72 9.91 -11.92 -3.14
N ALA A 73 10.85 -12.04 -2.19
CA ALA A 73 12.08 -11.26 -2.19
C ALA A 73 12.94 -11.59 -3.41
N GLU A 74 13.09 -12.88 -3.75
CA GLU A 74 13.84 -13.33 -4.93
C GLU A 74 13.24 -12.82 -6.24
N GLN A 75 11.91 -12.87 -6.36
CA GLN A 75 11.22 -12.35 -7.54
C GLN A 75 11.38 -10.84 -7.66
N ALA A 76 11.17 -10.09 -6.57
CA ALA A 76 11.35 -8.64 -6.56
C ALA A 76 12.79 -8.25 -6.90
N THR A 77 13.78 -8.94 -6.33
CA THR A 77 15.21 -8.75 -6.62
C THR A 77 15.48 -8.86 -8.12
N LYS A 78 15.01 -9.94 -8.76
CA LYS A 78 15.16 -10.14 -10.21
C LYS A 78 14.48 -9.04 -11.04
N THR A 79 13.30 -8.61 -10.62
CA THR A 79 12.61 -7.49 -11.27
C THR A 79 13.44 -6.22 -11.16
N ILE A 80 13.89 -5.87 -9.95
CA ILE A 80 14.69 -4.67 -9.67
C ILE A 80 15.98 -4.66 -10.50
N GLU A 81 16.67 -5.80 -10.61
CA GLU A 81 17.88 -5.96 -11.44
C GLU A 81 17.65 -5.56 -12.90
N GLY A 82 16.46 -5.84 -13.44
CA GLY A 82 16.09 -5.44 -14.81
C GLY A 82 15.83 -3.94 -15.00
N TYR A 83 15.63 -3.19 -13.91
CA TYR A 83 15.33 -1.75 -13.91
C TYR A 83 16.40 -0.91 -13.18
N MET A 84 17.55 -1.51 -12.81
CA MET A 84 18.69 -0.79 -12.24
C MET A 84 19.13 0.34 -13.17
N ASP A 85 19.45 1.50 -12.58
CA ASP A 85 19.91 2.69 -13.29
C ASP A 85 18.96 3.25 -14.37
N GLN A 86 17.75 2.71 -14.51
CA GLN A 86 16.74 3.23 -15.41
C GLN A 86 15.97 4.37 -14.73
N PRO A 87 15.89 5.56 -15.35
CA PRO A 87 15.13 6.67 -14.81
C PRO A 87 13.62 6.48 -15.01
N PHE A 88 12.86 6.82 -13.98
CA PHE A 88 11.40 6.88 -13.93
C PHE A 88 10.95 8.32 -13.67
N GLU A 89 9.83 8.70 -14.26
CA GLU A 89 9.25 10.04 -14.10
C GLU A 89 8.74 10.31 -12.68
N THR A 90 8.14 9.29 -12.04
CA THR A 90 7.59 9.38 -10.69
C THR A 90 8.01 8.21 -9.83
N VAL A 91 8.04 8.42 -8.51
CA VAL A 91 8.33 7.38 -7.52
C VAL A 91 7.26 6.30 -7.55
N GLU A 92 5.99 6.68 -7.75
CA GLU A 92 4.90 5.72 -7.89
C GLU A 92 5.12 4.78 -9.06
N ASN A 93 5.52 5.29 -10.23
CA ASN A 93 5.76 4.46 -11.41
C ASN A 93 6.93 3.50 -11.18
N LEU A 94 7.98 3.99 -10.52
CA LEU A 94 9.09 3.16 -10.09
C LEU A 94 8.62 2.04 -9.14
N LEU A 95 7.94 2.39 -8.04
CA LEU A 95 7.49 1.45 -7.02
C LEU A 95 6.45 0.45 -7.56
N MET A 96 5.52 0.88 -8.42
CA MET A 96 4.58 -0.02 -9.10
C MET A 96 5.29 -1.03 -10.01
N THR A 97 6.42 -0.65 -10.59
CA THR A 97 7.21 -1.52 -11.48
C THR A 97 8.03 -2.53 -10.68
N ILE A 98 8.69 -2.10 -9.60
CA ILE A 98 9.64 -2.93 -8.87
C ILE A 98 9.04 -3.72 -7.69
N SER A 99 7.84 -3.35 -7.22
CA SER A 99 7.16 -3.96 -6.08
C SER A 99 5.72 -4.34 -6.42
N PRO A 100 5.47 -5.62 -6.79
CA PRO A 100 4.11 -6.13 -6.97
C PRO A 100 3.19 -5.91 -5.76
N LEU A 101 3.72 -5.99 -4.54
CA LEU A 101 2.95 -5.75 -3.32
C LEU A 101 2.62 -4.26 -3.15
N PHE A 102 3.53 -3.35 -3.51
CA PHE A 102 3.21 -1.92 -3.56
C PHE A 102 2.04 -1.66 -4.53
N ALA A 103 2.11 -2.21 -5.74
CA ALA A 103 1.07 -2.05 -6.75
C ALA A 103 -0.29 -2.58 -6.26
N GLU A 104 -0.30 -3.71 -5.55
CA GLU A 104 -1.51 -4.24 -4.93
C GLU A 104 -2.06 -3.30 -3.86
N ARG A 105 -1.22 -2.80 -2.94
CA ARG A 105 -1.63 -1.85 -1.90
C ARG A 105 -2.15 -0.55 -2.47
N PHE A 106 -1.49 -0.02 -3.50
CA PHE A 106 -1.94 1.17 -4.21
C PHE A 106 -3.36 0.99 -4.76
N ARG A 107 -3.62 -0.14 -5.44
CA ARG A 107 -4.96 -0.47 -5.96
C ARG A 107 -6.00 -0.60 -4.84
N GLN A 108 -5.65 -1.25 -3.73
CA GLN A 108 -6.55 -1.39 -2.57
C GLN A 108 -6.93 -0.02 -1.99
N VAL A 109 -5.96 0.88 -1.82
CA VAL A 109 -6.19 2.25 -1.33
C VAL A 109 -7.09 3.03 -2.29
N LEU A 110 -6.91 2.88 -3.60
CA LEU A 110 -7.77 3.50 -4.60
C LEU A 110 -9.22 2.99 -4.52
N CYS A 111 -9.42 1.66 -4.45
CA CYS A 111 -10.75 1.07 -4.29
C CYS A 111 -11.44 1.58 -3.02
N GLN A 112 -10.73 1.59 -1.89
CA GLN A 112 -11.26 2.07 -0.62
C GLN A 112 -11.69 3.55 -0.69
N LYS A 113 -10.90 4.40 -1.35
CA LYS A 113 -11.23 5.81 -1.55
C LYS A 113 -12.50 5.98 -2.38
N LEU A 114 -12.69 5.18 -3.43
CA LEU A 114 -13.90 5.21 -4.26
C LEU A 114 -15.14 4.77 -3.48
N ASP A 115 -15.02 3.70 -2.68
CA ASP A 115 -16.13 3.22 -1.84
C ASP A 115 -16.55 4.26 -0.81
N ASN A 116 -15.59 4.97 -0.21
CA ASN A 116 -15.85 6.05 0.73
C ASN A 116 -16.60 7.23 0.08
N ILE A 117 -16.26 7.58 -1.16
CA ILE A 117 -16.96 8.65 -1.90
C ILE A 117 -18.39 8.23 -2.23
N ASN A 118 -18.57 6.99 -2.71
CA ASN A 118 -19.87 6.45 -3.06
C ASN A 118 -20.80 6.44 -1.83
N ASN A 119 -20.30 6.00 -0.67
CA ASN A 119 -21.06 5.96 0.57
C ASN A 119 -21.33 7.36 1.18
N GLN A 120 -20.44 8.34 0.98
CA GLN A 120 -20.68 9.73 1.41
C GLN A 120 -21.79 10.43 0.60
N SER A 121 -21.93 10.10 -0.69
CA SER A 121 -22.96 10.70 -1.53
C SER A 121 -24.41 10.33 -1.13
N SER A 122 -24.58 9.33 -0.26
CA SER A 122 -25.90 8.84 0.18
C SER A 122 -26.46 9.50 1.45
N THR A 123 -25.71 10.39 2.13
CA THR A 123 -26.12 10.95 3.45
C THR A 123 -26.52 12.43 3.42
N SER A 124 -26.74 13.02 2.24
CA SER A 124 -27.20 14.40 2.08
C SER A 124 -28.72 14.48 1.91
N SER A 125 -29.49 14.00 2.88
CA SER A 125 -30.95 14.22 2.94
C SER A 125 -31.35 15.07 4.17
N ILE A 126 -31.53 16.37 3.89
CA ILE A 126 -32.57 17.26 4.42
C ILE A 126 -32.80 17.24 5.94
N THR A 127 -32.27 18.23 6.66
CA THR A 127 -32.83 18.68 7.95
C THR A 127 -33.54 20.02 7.71
N PRO A 128 -34.88 20.12 7.78
CA PRO A 128 -35.54 21.40 7.92
C PRO A 128 -35.43 21.84 9.38
N ALA A 129 -34.73 22.95 9.61
CA ALA A 129 -34.82 23.67 10.88
C ALA A 129 -36.23 24.28 10.98
N GLN A 130 -37.13 23.60 11.71
CA GLN A 130 -38.42 24.17 12.10
C GLN A 130 -38.28 24.93 13.41
N GLN A 131 -38.73 26.18 13.33
CA GLN A 131 -38.91 27.18 14.37
C GLN A 131 -39.67 26.63 15.58
N SER A 132 -39.25 27.11 16.76
CA SER A 132 -39.88 26.87 18.05
C SER A 132 -40.70 28.11 18.45
N GLU A 133 -42.01 28.10 18.20
CA GLU A 133 -43.07 28.91 18.83
C GLU A 133 -44.38 28.17 18.49
N ASP A 134 -45.46 28.05 19.26
CA ASP A 134 -45.81 28.17 20.67
C ASP A 134 -47.17 27.41 20.77
N PHE A 135 -47.59 27.05 21.97
CA PHE A 135 -48.75 26.21 22.35
C PHE A 135 -50.09 26.47 21.62
N THR A 136 -50.86 25.41 21.30
CA THR A 136 -52.13 25.03 21.96
C THR A 136 -52.83 23.82 21.32
N ALA A 137 -53.60 23.12 22.15
CA ALA A 137 -54.20 21.79 21.99
C ALA A 137 -55.12 21.56 20.78
N SER A 138 -55.10 20.32 20.26
CA SER A 138 -56.25 19.49 19.83
C SER A 138 -55.69 18.11 19.37
N THR A 139 -55.90 17.01 20.08
CA THR A 139 -57.11 16.15 20.09
C THR A 139 -57.23 15.23 18.86
N PHE A 140 -57.00 13.94 19.12
CA PHE A 140 -57.52 12.69 18.49
C PHE A 140 -56.79 11.94 17.35
N HIS A 141 -56.78 10.60 17.57
CA HIS A 141 -56.48 9.41 16.74
C HIS A 141 -55.00 9.07 16.49
N ASP A 142 -54.39 8.06 17.15
CA ASP A 142 -54.68 6.61 17.19
C ASP A 142 -54.61 5.96 15.80
N PHE A 143 -53.47 5.32 15.48
CA PHE A 143 -53.40 4.12 14.64
C PHE A 143 -52.05 3.40 14.82
N ASN A 144 -52.15 2.20 15.38
CA ASN A 144 -51.44 0.96 15.04
C ASN A 144 -49.90 0.89 14.97
N SER A 145 -49.38 0.08 15.90
CA SER A 145 -48.78 -1.24 15.66
C SER A 145 -47.55 -1.38 14.74
N VAL A 146 -46.50 -1.96 15.34
CA VAL A 146 -45.72 -3.15 14.91
C VAL A 146 -44.20 -2.94 15.11
N LEU A 147 -43.69 -3.52 16.21
CA LEU A 147 -42.30 -4.00 16.39
C LEU A 147 -42.04 -5.22 15.46
N PRO A 148 -40.80 -5.71 15.17
CA PRO A 148 -39.60 -5.64 16.03
C PRO A 148 -38.23 -5.51 15.34
N SER A 149 -37.22 -5.42 16.20
CA SER A 149 -35.77 -5.54 16.01
C SER A 149 -35.32 -6.85 15.35
N SER A 150 -34.15 -6.87 14.67
CA SER A 150 -33.29 -8.06 14.60
C SER A 150 -31.82 -7.71 14.41
N SER A 151 -31.04 -7.95 15.46
CA SER A 151 -29.58 -8.05 15.47
C SER A 151 -29.08 -9.31 14.76
N SER A 152 -27.76 -9.34 14.52
CA SER A 152 -26.84 -10.49 14.62
C SER A 152 -26.28 -11.09 13.31
N ALA A 153 -25.01 -10.80 13.04
CA ALA A 153 -24.03 -11.77 12.51
C ALA A 153 -23.69 -12.80 13.64
N PRO A 154 -23.10 -14.01 13.40
CA PRO A 154 -21.81 -14.24 12.71
C PRO A 154 -21.64 -15.56 11.90
N LEU A 155 -20.47 -15.69 11.23
CA LEU A 155 -19.75 -16.88 10.69
C LEU A 155 -19.56 -18.01 11.76
N PRO A 156 -19.06 -19.27 11.47
CA PRO A 156 -18.06 -19.69 10.45
C PRO A 156 -18.12 -21.14 9.87
N GLN A 157 -17.16 -21.44 8.97
CA GLN A 157 -16.39 -22.70 8.72
C GLN A 157 -17.05 -24.07 8.49
N GLN A 158 -16.62 -24.75 7.41
CA GLN A 158 -16.26 -26.20 7.26
C GLN A 158 -15.85 -26.43 5.78
N SER A 159 -14.94 -27.30 5.33
CA SER A 159 -13.94 -28.24 5.86
C SER A 159 -13.12 -28.79 4.67
N GLN A 160 -11.85 -29.17 4.90
CA GLN A 160 -11.14 -30.43 4.50
C GLN A 160 -11.21 -30.91 3.02
N GLU A 161 -10.22 -31.52 2.37
CA GLU A 161 -8.98 -32.24 2.72
C GLU A 161 -8.24 -32.54 1.39
N LEU A 162 -6.94 -32.83 1.42
CA LEU A 162 -6.26 -33.97 0.75
C LEU A 162 -4.76 -33.71 0.50
N TYR A 163 -3.93 -34.34 1.33
CA TYR A 163 -2.59 -34.84 1.01
C TYR A 163 -2.73 -36.19 0.28
N PRO A 164 -1.76 -36.70 -0.52
CA PRO A 164 -0.50 -37.25 0.04
C PRO A 164 0.79 -37.18 -0.82
N THR A 165 1.91 -37.12 -0.09
CA THR A 165 3.12 -37.97 -0.15
C THR A 165 3.78 -38.34 -1.49
N SER A 166 5.07 -38.01 -1.62
CA SER A 166 6.17 -38.84 -2.21
C SER A 166 7.51 -38.17 -1.84
N HIS A 167 8.24 -38.58 -0.81
CA HIS A 167 9.31 -39.60 -0.76
C HIS A 167 10.47 -39.49 -1.79
N SER A 168 11.64 -39.14 -1.24
CA SER A 168 12.97 -39.75 -1.48
C SER A 168 13.76 -39.38 -2.75
N PHE A 169 15.00 -38.87 -2.61
CA PHE A 169 16.23 -39.69 -2.54
C PHE A 169 17.51 -38.83 -2.47
N LEU A 170 18.43 -39.26 -1.60
CA LEU A 170 19.85 -38.92 -1.53
C LEU A 170 20.54 -39.04 -2.89
N HIS A 171 21.48 -38.12 -3.19
CA HIS A 171 22.76 -38.46 -3.82
C HIS A 171 23.86 -37.51 -3.33
N GLN A 172 24.69 -38.03 -2.42
CA GLN A 172 26.09 -37.63 -2.28
C GLN A 172 26.86 -38.14 -3.49
N HIS A 173 27.85 -37.40 -3.99
CA HIS A 173 29.13 -37.99 -4.37
C HIS A 173 30.26 -36.93 -4.32
N PRO A 174 31.53 -37.34 -4.10
CA PRO A 174 32.60 -36.50 -3.57
C PRO A 174 33.69 -36.14 -4.60
N THR A 175 34.61 -35.26 -4.15
CA THR A 175 36.02 -35.04 -4.53
C THR A 175 36.63 -35.83 -5.70
N MET A 176 37.38 -35.14 -6.57
CA MET A 176 38.76 -35.54 -6.92
C MET A 176 39.64 -34.33 -7.29
N PHE A 177 40.88 -34.41 -6.82
CA PHE A 177 42.08 -33.68 -7.19
C PHE A 177 42.39 -33.81 -8.69
N GLU A 178 42.97 -32.77 -9.28
CA GLU A 178 44.32 -32.80 -9.88
C GLU A 178 44.94 -31.40 -9.84
#